data_AF-A0A0P7B767-F1
#
_entry.id   AF-A0A0P7B767-F1
#
_cell.length_a   1.000
_cell.length_b   1.000
_cell.length_c   1.000
_cell.angle_alpha   90.00
_cell.angle_beta   90.00
_cell.angle_gamma   90.00
#
_symmetry.space_group_name_H-M   'P 1'
#
loop_
_entity.id
_entity.type
_entity.pdbx_description
1 polymer ?
#
loop_
_entity_poly.entity_id
_entity_poly.type
_entity_poly.pdbx_seq_one_letter_code
_entity_poly.pdbx_strand_id
1 'polypeptide(L)'
;MGFPADGVLLTKWSSKPADHKIVRVRNNQRRHRERVKSRIADLESRLAETQLELQRALSTIERLTAEPGHAACHRSTIAPGDADRNTPLLGCASSTTTTETWSVDEESCCDLNPPGPEESTTRCRDAYKIIAEQNYAGLDAFTLREWLQPGFRGASAKDDGCRVENGLLFSLLDHISSS
;
A
#
# COMPACT_ATOMS: atom_id res chain seq x y z
N MET A 1 42.37 6.97 -93.81
CA MET A 1 41.69 7.36 -92.56
C MET A 1 40.33 6.70 -92.55
N GLY A 2 39.99 5.98 -91.48
CA GLY A 2 38.65 5.40 -91.31
C GLY A 2 38.68 4.24 -90.33
N PHE A 3 38.63 4.54 -89.03
CA PHE A 3 38.36 3.56 -87.98
C PHE A 3 36.87 3.18 -88.04
N PRO A 4 36.47 1.90 -88.00
CA PRO A 4 35.14 1.54 -87.56
C PRO A 4 35.12 1.56 -86.02
N ALA A 5 34.23 2.38 -85.46
CA ALA A 5 34.00 2.48 -84.04
C ALA A 5 33.29 1.20 -83.54
N ASP A 6 33.98 0.44 -82.69
CA ASP A 6 33.37 -0.60 -81.87
C ASP A 6 32.43 0.06 -80.85
N GLY A 7 31.17 0.23 -81.27
CA GLY A 7 30.08 0.66 -80.41
C GLY A 7 29.73 -0.45 -79.42
N VAL A 8 30.44 -0.50 -78.30
CA VAL A 8 30.01 -1.25 -77.11
C VAL A 8 28.66 -0.67 -76.66
N LEU A 9 27.56 -1.34 -77.02
CA LEU A 9 26.23 -1.05 -76.50
C LEU A 9 26.23 -1.31 -74.99
N LEU A 10 26.46 -0.25 -74.22
CA LEU A 10 26.27 -0.23 -72.77
C LEU A 10 24.78 -0.13 -72.43
N THR A 11 23.97 -1.10 -72.86
CA THR A 11 22.57 -1.23 -72.41
C THR A 11 22.48 -2.11 -71.16
N LYS A 12 23.20 -1.71 -70.10
CA LYS A 12 23.11 -2.38 -68.79
C LYS A 12 22.35 -1.53 -67.78
N TRP A 13 21.16 -1.08 -68.17
CA TRP A 13 20.17 -0.58 -67.23
C TRP A 13 19.32 -1.77 -66.84
N SER A 14 19.80 -2.50 -65.83
CA SER A 14 19.19 -3.71 -65.27
C SER A 14 17.65 -3.63 -65.23
N SER A 15 16.98 -4.27 -66.19
CA SER A 15 15.53 -4.43 -66.15
C SER A 15 15.21 -5.39 -65.00
N LYS A 16 14.46 -4.90 -64.00
CA LYS A 16 14.03 -5.74 -62.88
C LYS A 16 13.21 -6.92 -63.44
N PRO A 17 13.52 -8.18 -63.07
CA PRO A 17 12.79 -9.33 -63.57
C PRO A 17 11.32 -9.24 -63.15
N ALA A 18 10.41 -9.78 -63.97
CA ALA A 18 8.95 -9.68 -63.75
C ALA A 18 8.53 -10.12 -62.33
N ASP A 19 9.24 -11.11 -61.76
CA ASP A 19 8.96 -11.67 -60.43
C ASP A 19 9.49 -10.84 -59.26
N HIS A 20 10.26 -9.79 -59.52
CA HIS A 20 10.86 -8.95 -58.48
C HIS A 20 9.82 -8.37 -57.51
N LYS A 21 8.64 -7.97 -58.00
CA LYS A 21 7.56 -7.44 -57.15
C LYS A 21 7.00 -8.53 -56.23
N ILE A 22 6.75 -9.72 -56.75
CA ILE A 22 6.18 -10.85 -55.99
C ILE A 22 7.17 -11.32 -54.92
N VAL A 23 8.46 -11.43 -55.25
CA VAL A 23 9.51 -11.80 -54.29
C VAL A 23 9.62 -10.76 -53.16
N ARG A 24 9.54 -9.47 -53.47
CA ARG A 24 9.54 -8.40 -52.46
C ARG A 24 8.35 -8.49 -51.51
N VAL A 25 7.15 -8.72 -52.03
CA VAL A 25 5.94 -8.86 -51.21
C VAL A 25 6.07 -10.06 -50.27
N ARG A 26 6.51 -11.23 -50.77
CA ARG A 26 6.73 -12.42 -49.94
C ARG A 26 7.77 -12.17 -48.84
N ASN A 27 8.90 -11.53 -49.18
CA ASN A 27 9.94 -11.20 -48.21
C ASN A 27 9.47 -10.22 -47.14
N ASN A 28 8.71 -9.20 -47.52
CA ASN A 28 8.12 -8.27 -46.56
C ASN A 28 7.13 -9.01 -45.64
N GLN A 29 6.25 -9.83 -46.23
CA GLN A 29 5.30 -10.64 -45.48
C GLN A 29 6.00 -11.57 -44.49
N ARG A 30 7.11 -12.22 -44.88
CA ARG A 30 7.92 -13.06 -44.00
C ARG A 30 8.46 -12.25 -42.81
N ARG A 31 9.07 -11.09 -43.07
CA ARG A 31 9.61 -10.21 -42.02
C ARG A 31 8.52 -9.67 -41.10
N HIS A 32 7.36 -9.32 -41.64
CA HIS A 32 6.23 -8.88 -40.84
C HIS A 32 5.74 -9.99 -39.92
N ARG A 33 5.52 -11.21 -40.45
CA ARG A 33 5.14 -12.37 -39.63
C ARG A 33 6.18 -12.65 -38.54
N GLU A 34 7.46 -12.57 -38.87
CA GLU A 34 8.54 -12.76 -37.90
C GLU A 34 8.48 -11.73 -36.77
N ARG A 35 8.33 -10.44 -37.10
CA ARG A 35 8.17 -9.38 -36.09
C ARG A 35 6.94 -9.59 -35.22
N VAL A 36 5.81 -9.98 -35.81
CA VAL A 36 4.57 -10.24 -35.06
C VAL A 36 4.77 -11.41 -34.11
N LYS A 37 5.36 -12.53 -34.58
CA LYS A 37 5.67 -13.69 -33.74
C LYS A 37 6.58 -13.33 -32.58
N SER A 38 7.68 -12.63 -32.86
CA SER A 38 8.62 -12.17 -31.84
C SER A 38 7.94 -11.26 -30.81
N ARG A 39 7.07 -10.34 -31.24
CA ARG A 39 6.31 -9.48 -30.34
C ARG A 39 5.30 -10.26 -29.49
N ILE A 40 4.60 -11.23 -30.08
CA ILE A 40 3.66 -12.08 -29.32
C ILE A 40 4.41 -12.85 -28.25
N ALA A 41 5.54 -13.47 -28.59
CA ALA A 41 6.36 -14.21 -27.63
C ALA A 41 6.88 -13.31 -26.48
N ASP A 42 7.34 -12.09 -26.80
CA ASP A 42 7.75 -11.11 -25.78
C ASP A 42 6.57 -10.72 -24.86
N LEU A 43 5.40 -10.45 -25.43
CA LEU A 43 4.20 -10.13 -24.65
C LEU A 43 3.75 -11.28 -23.76
N GLU A 44 3.75 -12.51 -24.29
CA GLU A 44 3.43 -13.72 -23.53
C GLU A 44 4.43 -13.93 -22.37
N SER A 45 5.72 -13.70 -22.61
CA SER A 45 6.76 -13.77 -21.57
C SER A 45 6.52 -12.75 -20.45
N ARG A 46 6.25 -11.48 -20.79
CA ARG A 46 5.97 -10.43 -19.81
C ARG A 46 4.68 -10.71 -19.03
N LEU A 47 3.67 -11.26 -19.69
CA LEU A 47 2.42 -11.65 -19.05
C LEU A 47 2.66 -12.78 -18.05
N ALA A 48 3.44 -13.80 -18.41
CA ALA A 48 3.79 -14.88 -17.49
C ALA A 48 4.62 -14.39 -16.28
N GLU A 49 5.58 -13.49 -16.50
CA GLU A 49 6.40 -12.88 -15.44
C GLU A 49 5.54 -12.09 -14.45
N THR A 50 4.70 -11.19 -14.94
CA THR A 50 3.81 -10.37 -14.08
C THR A 50 2.78 -11.21 -13.33
N GLN A 51 2.24 -12.26 -13.95
CA GLN A 51 1.36 -13.22 -13.26
C GLN A 51 2.07 -13.93 -12.12
N LEU A 52 3.34 -14.34 -12.32
CA LEU A 52 4.14 -14.98 -11.28
C LEU A 52 4.45 -14.02 -10.12
N GLU A 53 4.81 -12.77 -10.43
CA GLU A 53 5.05 -11.73 -9.42
C GLU A 53 3.79 -11.47 -8.58
N LEU A 54 2.63 -11.37 -9.24
CA LEU A 54 1.35 -11.19 -8.57
C LEU A 54 1.04 -12.37 -7.63
N GLN A 55 1.23 -13.61 -8.08
CA GLN A 55 1.04 -14.80 -7.25
C GLN A 55 1.96 -14.79 -6.03
N ARG A 56 3.24 -14.42 -6.21
CA ARG A 56 4.18 -14.29 -5.09
C ARG A 56 3.73 -13.21 -4.11
N ALA A 57 3.30 -12.04 -4.60
CA ALA A 57 2.82 -10.96 -3.75
C ALA A 57 1.58 -11.38 -2.95
N LEU A 58 0.61 -12.02 -3.60
CA LEU A 58 -0.60 -12.54 -2.94
C LEU A 58 -0.26 -13.58 -1.87
N SER A 59 0.64 -14.53 -2.15
CA SER A 59 1.09 -15.50 -1.13
C SER A 59 1.80 -14.84 0.06
N THR A 60 2.51 -13.73 -0.19
CA THR A 60 3.17 -12.96 0.86
C THR A 60 2.14 -12.24 1.72
N ILE A 61 1.15 -11.61 1.09
CA ILE A 61 0.03 -10.98 1.79
C ILE A 61 -0.69 -12.04 2.63
N GLU A 62 -1.06 -13.18 2.03
CA GLU A 62 -1.73 -14.27 2.74
C GLU A 62 -0.93 -14.70 3.98
N ARG A 63 0.37 -14.98 3.83
CA ARG A 63 1.25 -15.32 4.97
C ARG A 63 1.30 -14.22 6.03
N LEU A 64 1.46 -12.96 5.64
CA LEU A 64 1.53 -11.83 6.57
C LEU A 64 0.19 -11.55 7.25
N THR A 65 -0.93 -11.88 6.60
CA THR A 65 -2.28 -11.80 7.18
C THR A 65 -2.66 -13.03 7.99
N ALA A 66 -2.02 -14.18 7.74
CA ALA A 66 -2.22 -15.43 8.46
C ALA A 66 -1.40 -15.52 9.75
N GLU A 67 -0.26 -14.82 9.81
CA GLU A 67 0.33 -14.40 11.09
C GLU A 67 -0.66 -13.40 11.71
N PRO A 68 -1.43 -13.79 12.73
CA PRO A 68 -2.36 -12.87 13.35
C PRO A 68 -1.54 -11.78 14.04
N GLY A 69 -1.41 -10.62 13.40
CA GLY A 69 -0.99 -9.41 14.06
C GLY A 69 -1.96 -9.12 15.20
N HIS A 70 -1.59 -9.52 16.42
CA HIS A 70 -1.82 -8.82 17.68
C HIS A 70 -3.10 -7.96 17.85
N ALA A 71 -4.27 -8.42 17.39
CA ALA A 71 -5.52 -7.71 17.67
C ALA A 71 -6.74 -8.63 17.86
N ALA A 72 -6.52 -9.84 18.37
CA ALA A 72 -7.52 -10.45 19.24
C ALA A 72 -7.18 -9.99 20.65
N CYS A 73 -7.97 -9.08 21.20
CA CYS A 73 -7.91 -8.73 22.60
C CYS A 73 -8.00 -10.02 23.42
N HIS A 74 -6.86 -10.52 23.89
CA HIS A 74 -6.84 -11.60 24.86
C HIS A 74 -7.38 -10.96 26.13
N ARG A 75 -8.66 -11.19 26.43
CA ARG A 75 -9.19 -10.97 27.77
C ARG A 75 -8.33 -11.82 28.69
N SER A 76 -7.29 -11.24 29.27
CA SER A 76 -6.68 -11.78 30.47
C SER A 76 -7.76 -11.66 31.53
N THR A 77 -8.52 -12.72 31.70
CA THR A 77 -9.37 -12.90 32.86
C THR A 77 -8.41 -12.90 34.05
N ILE A 78 -8.20 -11.74 34.66
CA ILE A 78 -7.58 -11.66 35.97
C ILE A 78 -8.56 -12.36 36.90
N ALA A 79 -8.32 -13.66 37.14
CA ALA A 79 -8.85 -14.31 38.31
C ALA A 79 -8.17 -13.65 39.52
N PRO A 80 -8.92 -13.17 40.51
CA PRO A 80 -8.32 -12.64 41.73
C PRO A 80 -7.78 -13.83 42.53
N GLY A 81 -6.47 -14.05 42.50
CA GLY A 81 -5.85 -15.14 43.25
C GLY A 81 -4.34 -15.18 43.12
N ASP A 82 -3.69 -14.84 44.22
CA ASP A 82 -2.34 -15.24 44.62
C ASP A 82 -1.15 -14.53 43.97
N ALA A 83 -0.70 -13.50 44.68
CA ALA A 83 0.69 -13.11 44.69
C ALA A 83 1.56 -14.32 45.08
N ASP A 84 2.49 -14.72 44.24
CA ASP A 84 3.72 -15.30 44.75
C ASP A 84 4.95 -14.97 43.91
N ARG A 85 6.04 -14.85 44.65
CA ARG A 85 7.27 -14.14 44.34
C ARG A 85 8.24 -15.08 43.62
N ASN A 86 8.96 -14.53 42.65
CA ASN A 86 10.17 -15.08 41.99
C ASN A 86 9.97 -16.11 40.86
N THR A 87 9.91 -15.58 39.62
CA THR A 87 10.34 -16.31 38.42
C THR A 87 11.27 -15.41 37.61
N PRO A 88 12.51 -15.82 37.28
CA PRO A 88 13.49 -14.92 36.68
C PRO A 88 13.18 -14.67 35.20
N LEU A 89 13.11 -13.38 34.87
CA LEU A 89 12.95 -12.82 33.53
C LEU A 89 14.17 -13.14 32.65
N LEU A 90 13.94 -13.86 31.54
CA LEU A 90 14.80 -13.81 30.35
C LEU A 90 14.22 -12.74 29.42
N GLY A 91 14.88 -11.58 29.40
CA GLY A 91 14.50 -10.44 28.59
C GLY A 91 14.82 -10.61 27.10
N CYS A 92 14.02 -9.95 26.27
CA CYS A 92 14.46 -9.53 24.95
C CYS A 92 15.18 -8.18 25.08
N ALA A 93 16.45 -8.16 24.68
CA ALA A 93 17.25 -6.95 24.61
C ALA A 93 16.79 -6.08 23.42
N SER A 94 16.82 -4.78 23.67
CA SER A 94 16.33 -3.68 22.86
C SER A 94 17.01 -3.53 21.49
N SER A 95 16.33 -2.85 20.58
CA SER A 95 16.97 -1.74 19.86
C SER A 95 16.03 -0.56 19.80
N THR A 96 16.43 0.44 20.57
CA THR A 96 16.00 1.84 20.51
C THR A 96 16.24 2.40 19.11
N THR A 97 15.17 2.85 18.45
CA THR A 97 15.28 3.99 17.55
C THR A 97 14.22 4.99 17.98
N THR A 98 14.66 5.94 18.81
CA THR A 98 13.99 7.19 19.14
C THR A 98 13.51 7.85 17.85
N THR A 99 12.24 7.67 17.54
CA THR A 99 11.45 8.58 16.71
C THR A 99 10.19 8.75 17.51
N GLU A 100 9.90 9.97 17.97
CA GLU A 100 8.71 10.33 18.72
C GLU A 100 7.45 9.94 17.95
N THR A 101 7.10 8.66 18.08
CA THR A 101 5.91 8.05 17.58
C THR A 101 5.13 7.82 18.86
N TRP A 102 4.08 8.60 19.04
CA TRP A 102 3.18 8.42 20.17
C TRP A 102 2.43 7.12 19.97
N SER A 103 3.10 6.04 20.32
CA SER A 103 2.49 4.77 20.65
C SER A 103 1.73 5.01 21.94
N VAL A 104 0.48 5.44 21.81
CA VAL A 104 -0.51 5.20 22.86
C VAL A 104 -0.41 3.70 23.12
N ASP A 105 0.03 3.34 24.32
CA ASP A 105 0.15 1.94 24.74
C ASP A 105 -1.09 1.18 24.25
N GLU A 106 -0.84 0.17 23.42
CA GLU A 106 -1.83 -0.62 22.68
C GLU A 106 -2.84 -1.34 23.60
N GLU A 107 -2.65 -1.23 24.92
CA GLU A 107 -3.45 -1.82 25.98
C GLU A 107 -4.70 -1.01 26.39
N SER A 108 -4.83 0.27 26.04
CA SER A 108 -5.88 1.12 26.64
C SER A 108 -7.23 1.18 25.90
N CYS A 109 -7.36 0.58 24.71
CA CYS A 109 -8.61 0.69 23.93
C CYS A 109 -9.59 -0.48 24.11
N CYS A 110 -9.18 -1.58 24.73
CA CYS A 110 -10.01 -2.79 24.87
C CYS A 110 -10.98 -2.72 26.06
N ASP A 111 -10.77 -1.80 27.00
CA ASP A 111 -11.62 -1.61 28.19
C ASP A 111 -12.72 -0.56 27.99
N LEU A 112 -12.76 0.08 26.82
CA LEU A 112 -13.71 1.15 26.53
C LEU A 112 -15.05 0.58 26.10
N ASN A 113 -16.13 1.15 26.63
CA ASN A 113 -17.48 0.77 26.24
C ASN A 113 -17.69 1.01 24.73
N PRO A 114 -18.38 0.09 24.03
CA PRO A 114 -18.76 0.33 22.65
C PRO A 114 -19.68 1.56 22.56
N PRO A 115 -19.70 2.26 21.42
CA PRO A 115 -20.60 3.39 21.23
C PRO A 115 -22.07 2.95 21.35
N GLY A 116 -22.88 3.75 22.03
CA GLY A 116 -24.33 3.57 22.06
C GLY A 116 -24.95 3.72 20.66
N PRO A 117 -26.15 3.17 20.41
CA PRO A 117 -26.82 3.24 19.10
C PRO A 117 -27.12 4.68 18.65
N GLU A 118 -27.17 5.63 19.59
CA GLU A 118 -27.45 7.05 19.36
C GLU A 118 -26.16 7.91 19.31
N GLU A 119 -24.99 7.34 19.63
CA GLU A 119 -23.75 8.10 19.80
C GLU A 119 -23.01 8.27 18.46
N SER A 120 -22.98 9.51 17.98
CA SER A 120 -22.15 9.87 16.84
C SER A 120 -20.68 9.92 17.27
N THR A 121 -19.87 9.02 16.75
CA THR A 121 -18.45 8.89 17.10
C THR A 121 -17.56 8.99 15.86
N THR A 122 -16.32 9.44 16.06
CA THR A 122 -15.26 9.53 15.03
C THR A 122 -14.08 8.67 15.45
N ARG A 123 -13.38 8.05 14.48
CA ARG A 123 -12.18 7.24 14.78
C ARG A 123 -11.11 8.12 15.43
N CYS A 124 -10.44 7.61 16.45
CA CYS A 124 -9.39 8.36 17.16
C CYS A 124 -8.30 8.86 16.19
N ARG A 125 -7.90 8.03 15.21
CA ARG A 125 -6.93 8.43 14.18
C ARG A 125 -7.34 9.68 13.40
N ASP A 126 -8.62 9.80 13.06
CA ASP A 126 -9.12 10.92 12.28
C ASP A 126 -9.36 12.15 13.16
N ALA A 127 -9.88 11.94 14.38
CA ALA A 127 -10.01 12.99 15.39
C ALA A 127 -8.66 13.67 15.69
N TYR A 128 -7.59 12.90 15.90
CA TYR A 128 -6.26 13.45 16.19
C TYR A 128 -5.68 14.25 15.03
N LYS A 129 -5.96 13.88 13.77
CA LYS A 129 -5.52 14.69 12.62
C LYS A 129 -6.21 16.05 12.62
N ILE A 130 -7.52 16.07 12.83
CA ILE A 130 -8.30 17.30 12.87
C ILE A 130 -7.79 18.21 14.00
N ILE A 131 -7.53 17.63 15.19
CA ILE A 131 -6.99 18.39 16.33
C ILE A 131 -5.60 18.93 16.00
N ALA A 132 -4.71 18.12 15.43
CA ALA A 132 -3.36 18.56 15.09
C ALA A 132 -3.36 19.71 14.06
N GLU A 133 -4.31 19.72 13.12
CA GLU A 133 -4.46 20.79 12.13
C GLU A 133 -5.01 22.09 12.72
N GLN A 134 -5.82 22.02 13.78
CA GLN A 134 -6.42 23.20 14.41
C GLN A 134 -5.64 23.72 15.62
N ASN A 135 -4.76 22.91 16.21
CA ASN A 135 -4.00 23.24 17.42
C ASN A 135 -2.83 24.21 17.16
N TYR A 136 -3.13 25.42 16.69
CA TYR A 136 -2.13 26.49 16.50
C TYR A 136 -1.59 27.03 17.83
N ALA A 137 -2.40 26.99 18.89
CA ALA A 137 -1.98 27.38 20.24
C ALA A 137 -0.97 26.41 20.87
N GLY A 138 -0.82 25.20 20.30
CA GLY A 138 0.19 24.23 20.72
C GLY A 138 -0.13 23.56 22.06
N LEU A 139 -1.40 23.27 22.34
CA LEU A 139 -1.80 22.46 23.49
C LEU A 139 -1.07 21.12 23.47
N ASP A 140 -0.55 20.72 24.62
CA ASP A 140 0.14 19.46 24.79
C ASP A 140 -0.85 18.29 24.75
N ALA A 141 -0.35 17.13 24.35
CA ALA A 141 -1.25 15.99 24.19
C ALA A 141 -1.70 15.31 25.46
N PHE A 142 -1.02 15.56 26.58
CA PHE A 142 -1.56 15.12 27.85
C PHE A 142 -2.87 15.86 28.12
N THR A 143 -2.89 17.19 27.97
CA THR A 143 -4.12 18.00 28.08
C THR A 143 -5.19 17.61 27.06
N LEU A 144 -4.82 17.42 25.78
CA LEU A 144 -5.78 16.99 24.75
C LEU A 144 -6.39 15.62 25.09
N ARG A 145 -5.56 14.68 25.57
CA ARG A 145 -6.03 13.33 25.96
C ARG A 145 -6.93 13.40 27.18
N GLU A 146 -6.59 14.20 28.19
CA GLU A 146 -7.40 14.39 29.40
C GLU A 146 -8.80 14.91 29.04
N TRP A 147 -8.90 15.86 28.11
CA TRP A 147 -10.17 16.39 27.63
C TRP A 147 -11.02 15.38 26.86
N LEU A 148 -10.38 14.59 26.01
CA LEU A 148 -11.08 13.56 25.23
C LEU A 148 -11.36 12.29 26.03
N GLN A 149 -10.72 12.12 27.19
CA GLN A 149 -10.77 10.90 27.99
C GLN A 149 -12.20 10.40 28.27
N PRO A 150 -13.16 11.27 28.68
CA PRO A 150 -14.55 10.86 28.93
C PRO A 150 -15.29 10.40 27.64
N GLY A 151 -14.80 10.82 26.48
CA GLY A 151 -15.40 10.58 25.18
C GLY A 151 -14.83 9.37 24.44
N PHE A 152 -13.78 8.72 24.96
CA PHE A 152 -13.24 7.55 24.30
C PHE A 152 -14.25 6.38 24.35
N ARG A 153 -14.39 5.71 23.21
CA ARG A 153 -15.24 4.55 22.99
C ARG A 153 -14.42 3.45 22.33
N GLY A 154 -14.84 2.21 22.61
CA GLY A 154 -14.29 1.02 21.96
C GLY A 154 -14.72 0.92 20.50
N ALA A 155 -14.23 -0.14 19.85
CA ALA A 155 -14.55 -0.40 18.46
C ALA A 155 -16.04 -0.75 18.26
N SER A 156 -16.71 -0.12 17.29
CA SER A 156 -18.08 -0.48 16.91
C SER A 156 -18.15 -1.82 16.16
N ALA A 157 -17.08 -2.16 15.44
CA ALA A 157 -16.87 -3.43 14.76
C ALA A 157 -15.42 -3.90 14.94
N LYS A 158 -15.14 -5.17 14.64
CA LYS A 158 -13.84 -5.84 14.92
C LYS A 158 -12.60 -5.09 14.39
N ASP A 159 -12.76 -4.29 13.33
CA ASP A 159 -11.68 -3.56 12.66
C ASP A 159 -11.79 -2.02 12.77
N ASP A 160 -12.68 -1.52 13.62
CA ASP A 160 -13.01 -0.08 13.70
C ASP A 160 -12.13 0.67 14.70
N GLY A 161 -11.56 -0.04 15.68
CA GLY A 161 -10.60 0.48 16.65
C GLY A 161 -11.16 1.57 17.58
N CYS A 162 -10.25 2.34 18.19
CA CYS A 162 -10.57 3.45 19.09
C CYS A 162 -11.46 4.51 18.43
N ARG A 163 -12.47 4.98 19.18
CA ARG A 163 -13.36 6.07 18.79
C ARG A 163 -13.45 7.16 19.85
N VAL A 164 -13.87 8.35 19.43
CA VAL A 164 -14.16 9.49 20.30
C VAL A 164 -15.56 10.00 19.98
N GLU A 165 -16.33 10.34 21.01
CA GLU A 165 -17.62 11.00 20.89
C GLU A 165 -17.50 12.38 20.19
N ASN A 166 -18.32 12.60 19.16
CA ASN A 166 -18.25 13.81 18.35
C ASN A 166 -18.56 15.08 19.16
N GLY A 167 -19.45 15.01 20.15
CA GLY A 167 -19.78 16.16 21.01
C GLY A 167 -18.56 16.69 21.75
N LEU A 168 -17.76 15.80 22.35
CA LEU A 168 -16.52 16.17 23.05
C LEU A 168 -15.42 16.62 22.08
N LEU A 169 -15.29 15.95 20.93
CA LEU A 169 -14.34 16.37 19.90
C LEU A 169 -14.62 17.80 19.41
N PHE A 170 -15.88 18.14 19.10
CA PHE A 170 -16.23 19.48 18.63
C PHE A 170 -16.10 20.53 19.73
N SER A 171 -16.46 20.19 20.97
CA SER A 171 -16.20 21.08 22.12
C SER A 171 -14.70 21.36 22.28
N LEU A 172 -13.85 20.37 22.02
CA LEU A 172 -12.40 20.56 22.05
C LEU A 172 -11.92 21.52 20.96
N LEU A 173 -12.37 21.29 19.73
CA LEU A 173 -11.98 22.09 18.58
C LEU A 173 -12.44 23.55 18.69
N ASP A 174 -13.62 23.81 19.26
CA ASP A 174 -14.12 25.17 19.51
C ASP A 174 -13.21 25.94 20.48
N HIS A 175 -12.78 25.29 21.56
CA HIS A 175 -11.85 25.90 22.51
C HIS A 175 -10.48 26.18 21.90
N ILE A 176 -9.93 25.24 21.13
CA ILE A 176 -8.66 25.42 20.42
C ILE A 176 -8.76 26.57 19.41
N SER A 177 -9.89 26.70 18.72
CA SER A 177 -10.07 27.73 17.68
C SER A 177 -10.32 29.12 18.25
N SER A 178 -10.77 29.21 19.51
CA SER A 178 -11.05 30.47 20.20
C SER A 178 -9.92 30.95 21.11
N SER A 179 -8.92 30.09 21.39
CA SER A 179 -7.68 30.40 22.12
C SER A 179 -6.60 30.99 21.21
#